data_AF-A0A2M8NA67-F1
#
_entry.id   AF-A0A2M8NA67-F1
#
_cell.length_a   1.000
_cell.length_b   1.000
_cell.length_c   1.000
_cell.angle_alpha   90.00
_cell.angle_beta   90.00
_cell.angle_gamma   90.00
#
_symmetry.space_group_name_H-M   'P 1'
#
loop_
_entity.id
_entity.type
_entity.pdbx_description
1 polymer ?
#
loop_
_entity_poly.entity_id
_entity_poly.type
_entity_poly.pdbx_seq_one_letter_code
_entity_poly.pdbx_strand_id
1 'polypeptide(L)'
;MIIDMRWNSGGYNLDAWFAGYFFDHEVVIGNDANYYTDIDDFFVDPVMEDRIIPPDDGRYYGGPIALLVSPACASACEFFSYNMTLEDRATVIGFYPTDGLGGNITPVYMPDDVYFQFTTGRALDAEGNIRLEGIGVVPDIVVPVTEETLFYDGDVLLDTAIEHLNQATSIPITDGGAINVGDSVEGELVAGERVHYTWSVPAEGGVFDIVLSDESGQLDTVLNIYFADDLSAPAVSNDDADDTTLNSALLELEVPGGLELIIEVAGYGDAESGAYTLSITETGAAEDDGA
;
A
#
# COMPACT_ATOMS: atom_id res chain seq x y z
N MET A 1 0.54 5.00 -1.11
CA MET A 1 0.87 6.45 -1.19
C MET A 1 2.38 6.62 -1.28
N ILE A 2 2.88 7.64 -2.00
CA ILE A 2 4.33 7.96 -2.06
C ILE A 2 4.56 9.32 -1.39
N ILE A 3 5.49 9.38 -0.43
CA ILE A 3 5.94 10.62 0.21
C ILE A 3 7.39 10.88 -0.24
N ASP A 4 7.66 12.05 -0.82
CA ASP A 4 8.99 12.38 -1.32
C ASP A 4 9.71 13.37 -0.39
N MET A 5 10.72 12.87 0.32
CA MET A 5 11.56 13.63 1.25
C MET A 5 12.95 13.93 0.69
N ARG A 6 13.23 13.56 -0.56
CA ARG A 6 14.59 13.59 -1.14
C ARG A 6 15.22 14.97 -1.18
N TRP A 7 14.44 16.04 -1.18
CA TRP A 7 14.94 17.42 -1.25
C TRP A 7 14.52 18.27 -0.04
N ASN A 8 14.14 17.63 1.06
CA ASN A 8 13.69 18.32 2.27
C ASN A 8 14.82 18.42 3.29
N SER A 9 15.47 19.58 3.40
CA SER A 9 16.57 19.79 4.36
C SER A 9 16.11 20.04 5.81
N GLY A 10 14.86 19.74 6.13
CA GLY A 10 14.27 19.94 7.46
C GLY A 10 13.51 21.27 7.59
N GLY A 11 13.41 21.76 8.82
CA GLY A 11 12.59 22.93 9.14
C GLY A 11 12.14 22.93 10.60
N TYR A 12 10.88 23.27 10.84
CA TYR A 12 10.28 23.16 12.17
C TYR A 12 9.99 21.70 12.52
N ASN A 13 10.15 21.35 13.79
CA ASN A 13 9.85 20.01 14.33
C ASN A 13 8.33 19.80 14.43
N LEU A 14 7.71 19.56 13.27
CA LEU A 14 6.31 19.15 13.11
C LEU A 14 6.21 17.69 12.66
N ASP A 15 7.32 16.98 12.68
CA ASP A 15 7.52 15.61 12.21
C ASP A 15 6.56 14.62 12.89
N ALA A 16 6.51 14.58 14.22
CA ALA A 16 5.59 13.70 14.95
C ALA A 16 4.10 14.02 14.66
N TRP A 17 3.76 15.30 14.44
CA TRP A 17 2.39 15.69 14.11
C TRP A 17 1.98 15.24 12.71
N PHE A 18 2.88 15.39 11.72
CA PHE A 18 2.63 14.86 10.39
C PHE A 18 2.59 13.33 10.39
N ALA A 19 3.48 12.68 11.14
CA ALA A 19 3.47 11.23 11.31
C ALA A 19 2.15 10.74 11.90
N GLY A 20 1.51 11.49 12.80
CA GLY A 20 0.22 11.15 13.41
C GLY A 20 -0.90 10.85 12.41
N TYR A 21 -0.86 11.38 11.19
CA TYR A 21 -1.83 11.05 10.13
C TYR A 21 -1.63 9.66 9.50
N PHE A 22 -0.61 8.92 9.92
CA PHE A 22 -0.28 7.60 9.38
C PHE A 22 -0.35 6.48 10.41
N PHE A 23 -0.61 6.80 11.68
CA PHE A 23 -0.79 5.83 12.76
C PHE A 23 -2.20 5.96 13.33
N ASP A 24 -2.80 4.84 13.74
CA ASP A 24 -4.12 4.79 14.36
C ASP A 24 -4.07 4.73 15.91
N HIS A 25 -2.87 4.70 16.48
CA HIS A 25 -2.63 4.69 17.92
C HIS A 25 -1.36 5.49 18.27
N GLU A 26 -1.16 5.76 19.58
CA GLU A 26 0.05 6.45 20.05
C GLU A 26 1.27 5.54 19.95
N VAL A 27 2.35 6.04 19.33
CA VAL A 27 3.61 5.30 19.17
C VAL A 27 4.73 6.05 19.90
N VAL A 28 5.52 5.31 20.69
CA VAL A 28 6.70 5.87 21.36
C VAL A 28 7.84 5.98 20.34
N ILE A 29 8.40 7.17 20.20
CA ILE A 29 9.52 7.44 19.29
C ILE A 29 10.85 7.21 20.02
N GLY A 30 10.93 7.69 21.26
CA GLY A 30 12.13 7.67 22.09
C GLY A 30 12.27 8.94 22.92
N ASN A 31 13.48 9.47 23.04
CA ASN A 31 13.75 10.64 23.89
C ASN A 31 14.97 11.42 23.38
N ASP A 32 15.27 12.56 24.00
CA ASP A 32 16.48 13.35 23.75
C ASP A 32 17.41 13.33 24.96
N ALA A 33 18.69 13.04 24.72
CA ALA A 33 19.77 13.26 25.67
C ALA A 33 20.41 14.63 25.44
N ASN A 34 20.47 15.48 26.45
CA ASN A 34 21.14 16.79 26.36
C ASN A 34 22.36 16.83 27.27
N TYR A 35 23.46 17.42 26.80
CA TYR A 35 24.66 17.59 27.59
C TYR A 35 24.54 18.80 28.54
N TYR A 36 24.86 18.57 29.81
CA TYR A 36 24.76 19.55 30.87
C TYR A 36 26.12 19.77 31.54
N THR A 37 26.61 21.01 31.50
CA THR A 37 27.94 21.37 31.99
C THR A 37 28.11 21.22 33.50
N ASP A 38 27.02 21.28 34.27
CA ASP A 38 27.03 21.16 35.73
C ASP A 38 27.19 19.72 36.23
N ILE A 39 26.78 18.74 35.41
CA ILE A 39 27.00 17.31 35.68
C ILE A 39 28.10 16.69 34.81
N ASP A 40 28.60 17.44 33.82
CA ASP A 40 29.61 16.99 32.84
C ASP A 40 29.21 15.69 32.12
N ASP A 41 27.92 15.56 31.82
CA ASP A 41 27.36 14.36 31.18
C ASP A 41 26.06 14.68 30.43
N PHE A 42 25.58 13.71 29.65
CA PHE A 42 24.26 13.73 29.05
C PHE A 42 23.20 13.31 30.07
N PHE A 43 22.08 14.03 30.07
CA PHE A 43 20.90 13.69 30.85
C PHE A 43 19.70 13.53 29.91
N VAL A 44 18.95 12.45 30.13
CA VAL A 44 17.67 12.16 29.49
C VAL A 44 16.58 12.49 30.50
N ASP A 45 15.67 13.38 30.14
CA ASP A 45 14.53 13.70 31.00
C ASP A 45 13.43 12.64 30.82
N PRO A 46 13.15 11.78 31.82
CA PRO A 46 12.18 10.70 31.66
C PRO A 46 10.73 11.19 31.46
N VAL A 47 10.43 12.48 31.67
CA VAL A 47 9.09 13.03 31.39
C VAL A 47 8.95 13.65 30.00
N MET A 48 10.04 13.71 29.22
CA MET A 48 10.08 14.28 27.86
C MET A 48 10.15 13.19 26.77
N GLU A 49 9.47 12.05 26.99
CA GLU A 49 9.38 11.01 25.96
C GLU A 49 8.62 11.54 24.74
N ASP A 50 9.23 11.40 23.56
CA ASP A 50 8.64 11.79 22.29
C ASP A 50 7.67 10.73 21.81
N ARG A 51 6.49 11.17 21.38
CA ARG A 51 5.41 10.27 20.95
C ARG A 51 4.71 10.82 19.71
N ILE A 52 4.33 9.90 18.84
CA ILE A 52 3.37 10.16 17.76
C ILE A 52 1.98 10.07 18.39
N ILE A 53 1.16 11.10 18.15
CA ILE A 53 -0.23 11.15 18.63
C ILE A 53 -1.14 11.30 17.41
N PRO A 54 -2.02 10.32 17.13
CA PRO A 54 -3.00 10.43 16.06
C PRO A 54 -3.96 11.61 16.25
N PRO A 55 -4.51 12.19 15.17
CA PRO A 55 -5.54 13.21 15.26
C PRO A 55 -6.80 12.72 16.00
N ASP A 56 -7.33 13.53 16.92
CA ASP A 56 -8.55 13.22 17.69
C ASP A 56 -9.81 12.99 16.82
N ASP A 57 -9.80 13.49 15.58
CA ASP A 57 -10.90 13.31 14.63
C ASP A 57 -10.86 11.97 13.88
N GLY A 58 -9.91 11.10 14.21
CA GLY A 58 -9.78 9.75 13.67
C GLY A 58 -9.27 9.71 12.23
N ARG A 59 -8.82 10.83 11.66
CA ARG A 59 -8.23 10.84 10.32
C ARG A 59 -6.84 10.22 10.34
N TYR A 60 -6.71 9.09 9.67
CA TYR A 60 -5.42 8.49 9.35
C TYR A 60 -5.46 7.80 7.98
N TYR A 61 -4.29 7.58 7.39
CA TYR A 61 -4.11 6.77 6.19
C TYR A 61 -3.47 5.43 6.56
N GLY A 62 -4.28 4.36 6.54
CA GLY A 62 -3.84 3.00 6.86
C GLY A 62 -3.23 2.22 5.68
N GLY A 63 -3.34 2.71 4.45
CA GLY A 63 -2.80 2.03 3.27
C GLY A 63 -1.27 2.02 3.21
N PRO A 64 -0.65 1.23 2.31
CA PRO A 64 0.80 1.13 2.22
C PRO A 64 1.47 2.45 1.78
N ILE A 65 2.65 2.71 2.33
CA ILE A 65 3.41 3.95 2.11
C ILE A 65 4.81 3.60 1.61
N ALA A 66 5.24 4.25 0.53
CA ALA A 66 6.63 4.31 0.13
C ALA A 66 7.19 5.70 0.45
N LEU A 67 8.33 5.76 1.12
CA LEU A 67 8.99 6.99 1.53
C LEU A 67 10.31 7.15 0.79
N LEU A 68 10.42 8.17 -0.07
CA LEU A 68 11.65 8.44 -0.80
C LEU A 68 12.59 9.33 0.02
N VAL A 69 13.83 8.88 0.22
CA VAL A 69 14.84 9.61 0.99
C VAL A 69 16.12 9.85 0.18
N SER A 70 16.90 10.85 0.60
CA SER A 70 18.23 11.13 0.06
C SER A 70 19.11 11.79 1.13
N PRO A 71 20.43 11.93 0.89
CA PRO A 71 21.31 12.69 1.78
C PRO A 71 20.94 14.17 1.96
N ALA A 72 20.05 14.75 1.14
CA ALA A 72 19.55 16.10 1.37
C ALA A 72 18.38 16.14 2.39
N CYS A 73 17.87 14.97 2.81
CA CYS A 73 16.98 14.86 3.96
C CYS A 73 17.78 15.03 5.24
N ALA A 74 17.57 16.15 5.93
CA ALA A 74 18.32 16.51 7.14
C ALA A 74 17.39 17.04 8.23
N SER A 75 17.81 16.93 9.50
CA SER A 75 17.12 17.55 10.63
C SER A 75 15.65 17.09 10.73
N ALA A 76 14.65 17.99 10.80
CA ALA A 76 13.22 17.66 10.89
C ALA A 76 12.75 16.63 9.82
N CYS A 77 13.37 16.61 8.64
CA CYS A 77 13.09 15.60 7.62
C CYS A 77 13.44 14.19 8.08
N GLU A 78 14.57 14.03 8.76
CA GLU A 78 15.05 12.75 9.26
C GLU A 78 14.22 12.27 10.43
N PHE A 79 13.78 13.18 11.31
CA PHE A 79 12.86 12.84 12.38
C PHE A 79 11.53 12.31 11.83
N PHE A 80 10.94 12.99 10.83
CA PHE A 80 9.75 12.48 10.17
C PHE A 80 10.01 11.12 9.51
N SER A 81 11.12 11.00 8.79
CA SER A 81 11.44 9.77 8.06
C SER A 81 11.70 8.59 9.01
N TYR A 82 12.34 8.82 10.16
CA TYR A 82 12.52 7.85 11.22
C TYR A 82 11.19 7.44 11.85
N ASN A 83 10.31 8.40 12.13
CA ASN A 83 8.98 8.10 12.69
C ASN A 83 8.20 7.15 11.76
N MET A 84 8.38 7.27 10.45
CA MET A 84 7.76 6.40 9.45
C MET A 84 8.39 5.00 9.35
N THR A 85 9.55 4.74 9.96
CA THR A 85 10.11 3.38 10.04
C THR A 85 9.57 2.60 11.24
N LEU A 86 8.96 3.28 12.21
CA LEU A 86 8.38 2.63 13.38
C LEU A 86 7.23 1.71 12.94
N GLU A 87 7.19 0.51 13.52
CA GLU A 87 6.15 -0.50 13.24
C GLU A 87 5.97 -0.81 11.75
N ASP A 88 7.06 -0.72 10.97
CA ASP A 88 7.07 -0.95 9.52
C ASP A 88 6.04 -0.07 8.77
N ARG A 89 5.80 1.16 9.25
CA ARG A 89 4.73 2.03 8.73
C ARG A 89 4.91 2.42 7.26
N ALA A 90 6.14 2.67 6.84
CA ALA A 90 6.49 2.93 5.46
C ALA A 90 7.72 2.14 5.05
N THR A 91 7.78 1.75 3.78
CA THR A 91 9.01 1.24 3.16
C THR A 91 9.84 2.41 2.67
N VAL A 92 11.04 2.57 3.22
CA VAL A 92 11.99 3.62 2.89
C VAL A 92 12.81 3.22 1.67
N ILE A 93 12.87 4.10 0.67
CA ILE A 93 13.51 3.85 -0.62
C ILE A 93 14.47 4.98 -0.94
N GLY A 94 15.69 4.64 -1.32
CA GLY A 94 16.72 5.63 -1.64
C GLY A 94 17.98 5.00 -2.20
N PHE A 95 18.87 5.85 -2.73
CA PHE A 95 20.22 5.43 -3.11
C PHE A 95 21.16 5.31 -1.90
N TYR A 96 20.93 6.15 -0.90
CA TYR A 96 21.77 6.32 0.28
C TYR A 96 20.88 6.64 1.48
N PRO A 97 21.40 6.47 2.72
CA PRO A 97 20.77 7.04 3.91
C PRO A 97 20.58 8.55 3.82
N THR A 98 19.76 9.08 4.73
CA THR A 98 19.65 10.52 4.98
C THR A 98 20.96 11.10 5.56
N ASP A 99 21.02 12.42 5.76
CA ASP A 99 22.28 13.13 6.06
C ASP A 99 22.92 12.71 7.40
N GLY A 100 22.12 12.22 8.35
CA GLY A 100 22.55 11.83 9.68
C GLY A 100 22.76 13.02 10.63
N LEU A 101 21.92 14.05 10.51
CA LEU A 101 21.97 15.30 11.29
C LEU A 101 20.80 15.39 12.30
N GLY A 102 20.61 14.33 13.08
CA GLY A 102 19.57 14.23 14.11
C GLY A 102 19.92 14.87 15.46
N GLY A 103 21.06 15.55 15.57
CA GLY A 103 21.45 16.31 16.76
C GLY A 103 20.78 17.67 16.85
N ASN A 104 20.41 18.08 18.06
CA ASN A 104 19.99 19.45 18.35
C ASN A 104 21.18 20.42 18.33
N ILE A 105 20.95 21.61 17.78
CA ILE A 105 21.98 22.64 17.64
C ILE A 105 21.94 23.66 18.77
N THR A 106 23.11 24.08 19.24
CA THR A 106 23.28 25.23 20.14
C THR A 106 24.11 26.30 19.45
N PRO A 107 23.54 27.51 19.23
CA PRO A 107 24.30 28.64 18.70
C PRO A 107 25.14 29.31 19.80
N VAL A 108 26.37 29.68 19.47
CA VAL A 108 27.28 30.47 20.29
C VAL A 108 27.53 31.79 19.59
N TYR A 109 27.06 32.87 20.21
CA TYR A 109 27.25 34.23 19.74
C TYR A 109 28.52 34.83 20.34
N MET A 110 29.40 35.34 19.49
CA MET A 110 30.65 36.00 19.86
C MET A 110 30.56 37.50 19.54
N PRO A 111 31.48 38.32 20.06
CA PRO A 111 31.61 39.71 19.63
C PRO A 111 31.77 39.84 18.11
N ASP A 112 31.53 41.05 17.58
CA ASP A 112 31.66 41.39 16.16
C ASP A 112 30.77 40.57 15.21
N ASP A 113 29.55 40.22 15.65
CA ASP A 113 28.53 39.50 14.87
C ASP A 113 28.97 38.13 14.33
N VAL A 114 29.97 37.51 14.96
CA VAL A 114 30.40 36.15 14.64
C VAL A 114 29.61 35.16 15.50
N TYR A 115 29.10 34.10 14.90
CA TYR A 115 28.54 32.98 15.64
C TYR A 115 28.96 31.65 15.01
N PHE A 116 28.92 30.59 15.79
CA PHE A 116 28.98 29.22 15.30
C PHE A 116 27.92 28.39 16.01
N GLN A 117 27.64 27.21 15.48
CA GLN A 117 26.72 26.27 16.10
C GLN A 117 27.41 24.92 16.24
N PHE A 118 27.02 24.18 17.26
CA PHE A 118 27.50 22.82 17.50
C PHE A 118 26.39 22.00 18.16
N THR A 119 26.50 20.68 18.07
CA THR A 119 25.52 19.75 18.62
C THR A 119 25.70 19.59 20.12
N THR A 120 24.62 19.70 20.90
CA THR A 120 24.66 19.57 22.38
C THR A 120 23.83 18.41 22.91
N GLY A 121 23.19 17.64 22.05
CA GLY A 121 22.30 16.57 22.43
C GLY A 121 22.13 15.55 21.31
N ARG A 122 21.39 14.50 21.62
CA ARG A 122 21.29 13.29 20.81
C ARG A 122 19.86 12.80 20.88
N ALA A 123 19.27 12.63 19.70
CA ALA A 123 18.03 11.90 19.54
C ALA A 123 18.28 10.41 19.81
N LEU A 124 17.48 9.83 20.71
CA LEU A 124 17.56 8.44 21.13
C LEU A 124 16.31 7.65 20.75
N ASP A 125 16.45 6.41 20.33
CA ASP A 125 15.31 5.48 20.20
C ASP A 125 14.68 5.13 21.57
N ALA A 126 13.62 4.32 21.56
CA ALA A 126 12.93 3.89 22.77
C ALA A 126 13.81 3.04 23.71
N GLU A 127 14.85 2.41 23.18
CA GLU A 127 15.84 1.63 23.90
C GLU A 127 17.02 2.47 24.43
N GLY A 128 17.10 3.75 24.06
CA GLY A 128 18.13 4.70 24.48
C GLY A 128 19.39 4.72 23.60
N ASN A 129 19.38 4.13 22.41
CA ASN A 129 20.48 4.22 21.45
C ASN A 129 20.33 5.47 20.56
N ILE A 130 21.44 5.99 20.04
CA ILE A 130 21.40 7.11 19.08
C ILE A 130 20.69 6.64 17.81
N ARG A 131 19.64 7.35 17.40
CA ARG A 131 18.78 6.94 16.26
C ARG A 131 19.12 7.58 14.92
N LEU A 132 19.76 8.75 14.90
CA LEU A 132 19.94 9.54 13.68
C LEU A 132 21.34 10.11 13.50
N GLU A 133 21.92 10.71 14.54
CA GLU A 133 23.20 11.43 14.43
C GLU A 133 24.34 10.51 13.97
N GLY A 134 24.92 10.81 12.80
CA GLY A 134 25.97 10.02 12.16
C GLY A 134 25.52 8.69 11.54
N ILE A 135 24.21 8.43 11.52
CA ILE A 135 23.60 7.19 11.01
C ILE A 135 22.66 7.51 9.84
N GLY A 136 21.74 8.45 10.05
CA GLY A 136 20.62 8.73 9.15
C GLY A 136 19.56 7.63 9.16
N VAL A 137 18.47 7.86 8.43
CA VAL A 137 17.46 6.85 8.11
C VAL A 137 17.97 6.03 6.93
N VAL A 138 18.18 4.73 7.17
CA VAL A 138 18.67 3.78 6.17
C VAL A 138 17.50 3.28 5.33
N PRO A 139 17.59 3.26 3.98
CA PRO A 139 16.53 2.71 3.14
C PRO A 139 16.36 1.20 3.32
N ASP A 140 15.13 0.73 3.35
CA ASP A 140 14.77 -0.69 3.26
C ASP A 140 15.09 -1.22 1.86
N ILE A 141 14.75 -0.43 0.83
CA ILE A 141 15.11 -0.70 -0.57
C ILE A 141 16.20 0.28 -1.00
N VAL A 142 17.43 -0.24 -1.04
CA VAL A 142 18.59 0.50 -1.56
C VAL A 142 18.67 0.28 -3.07
N VAL A 143 18.31 1.31 -3.84
CA VAL A 143 18.53 1.31 -5.29
C VAL A 143 20.03 1.58 -5.53
N PRO A 144 20.77 0.71 -6.24
CA PRO A 144 22.20 0.91 -6.44
C PRO A 144 22.45 2.02 -7.47
N VAL A 145 23.46 2.85 -7.22
CA VAL A 145 23.95 3.81 -8.22
C VAL A 145 24.83 3.07 -9.24
N THR A 146 24.29 2.81 -10.43
CA THR A 146 24.97 2.18 -11.56
C THR A 146 24.90 3.07 -12.82
N GLU A 147 25.61 2.70 -13.89
CA GLU A 147 25.49 3.38 -15.19
C GLU A 147 24.03 3.35 -15.70
N GLU A 148 23.34 2.23 -15.52
CA GLU A 148 21.94 2.06 -15.90
C GLU A 148 21.02 3.02 -15.12
N THR A 149 21.13 3.09 -13.79
CA THR A 149 20.29 4.00 -13.00
C THR A 149 20.67 5.46 -13.20
N LEU A 150 21.92 5.75 -13.56
CA LEU A 150 22.40 7.11 -13.83
C LEU A 150 21.87 7.65 -15.17
N PHE A 151 21.77 6.80 -16.19
CA PHE A 151 21.26 7.15 -17.51
C PHE A 151 19.80 6.73 -17.73
N TYR A 152 19.12 6.32 -16.67
CA TYR A 152 17.71 5.96 -16.70
C TYR A 152 16.87 7.16 -17.15
N ASP A 153 16.00 6.95 -18.13
CA ASP A 153 15.09 7.98 -18.64
C ASP A 153 13.85 8.04 -17.74
N GLY A 154 13.94 8.78 -16.63
CA GLY A 154 12.87 8.88 -15.64
C GLY A 154 13.38 9.13 -14.23
N ASP A 155 12.59 8.73 -13.24
CA ASP A 155 12.94 8.80 -11.82
C ASP A 155 12.92 7.39 -11.24
N VAL A 156 14.07 6.73 -11.27
CA VAL A 156 14.20 5.34 -10.85
C VAL A 156 13.74 5.09 -9.41
N LEU A 157 13.87 6.06 -8.50
CA LEU A 157 13.37 5.89 -7.12
C LEU A 157 11.85 5.97 -7.07
N LEU A 158 11.24 6.90 -7.83
CA LEU A 158 9.79 6.99 -7.94
C LEU A 158 9.21 5.74 -8.60
N ASP A 159 9.81 5.26 -9.69
CA ASP A 159 9.34 4.07 -10.39
C ASP A 159 9.50 2.80 -9.53
N THR A 160 10.60 2.70 -8.77
CA THR A 160 10.77 1.64 -7.76
C THR A 160 9.69 1.69 -6.68
N ALA A 161 9.31 2.90 -6.21
CA ALA A 161 8.23 3.06 -5.24
C ALA A 161 6.86 2.68 -5.81
N ILE A 162 6.60 3.04 -7.08
CA ILE A 162 5.37 2.64 -7.77
C ILE A 162 5.31 1.11 -7.91
N GLU A 163 6.39 0.48 -8.36
CA GLU A 163 6.46 -0.98 -8.49
C GLU A 163 6.24 -1.66 -7.14
N HIS A 164 6.93 -1.20 -6.09
CA HIS A 164 6.78 -1.74 -4.74
C HIS A 164 5.34 -1.62 -4.24
N LEU A 165 4.72 -0.44 -4.39
CA LEU A 165 3.33 -0.25 -3.96
C LEU A 165 2.37 -1.10 -4.78
N ASN A 166 2.55 -1.21 -6.09
CA ASN A 166 1.71 -2.05 -6.94
C ASN A 166 1.77 -3.52 -6.50
N GLN A 167 2.95 -4.02 -6.12
CA GLN A 167 3.11 -5.36 -5.57
C GLN A 167 2.43 -5.47 -4.19
N ALA A 168 2.66 -4.51 -3.30
CA ALA A 168 2.10 -4.50 -1.95
C ALA A 168 0.56 -4.37 -1.92
N THR A 169 -0.04 -3.77 -2.95
CA THR A 169 -1.49 -3.64 -3.11
C THR A 169 -2.06 -4.63 -4.13
N SER A 170 -1.23 -5.48 -4.74
CA SER A 170 -1.73 -6.48 -5.68
C SER A 170 -2.61 -7.47 -4.94
N ILE A 171 -3.76 -7.76 -5.53
CA ILE A 171 -4.70 -8.72 -4.97
C ILE A 171 -4.28 -10.10 -5.50
N PRO A 172 -4.00 -11.08 -4.62
CA PRO A 172 -3.76 -12.45 -5.03
C PRO A 172 -4.90 -12.97 -5.92
N ILE A 173 -4.52 -13.55 -7.05
CA ILE A 173 -5.45 -14.19 -7.97
C ILE A 173 -5.18 -15.69 -7.93
N THR A 174 -6.22 -16.45 -7.60
CA THR A 174 -6.24 -17.91 -7.68
C THR A 174 -6.76 -18.33 -9.05
N ASP A 175 -6.08 -19.29 -9.68
CA ASP A 175 -6.55 -19.91 -10.92
C ASP A 175 -7.66 -20.93 -10.59
N GLY A 176 -8.90 -20.61 -10.97
CA GLY A 176 -10.07 -21.47 -10.83
C GLY A 176 -10.17 -22.57 -11.90
N GLY A 177 -9.31 -22.53 -12.91
CA GLY A 177 -9.29 -23.45 -14.04
C GLY A 177 -10.22 -23.03 -15.18
N ALA A 178 -10.54 -24.00 -16.05
CA ALA A 178 -11.41 -23.75 -17.20
C ALA A 178 -12.89 -23.99 -16.84
N ILE A 179 -13.78 -23.15 -17.38
CA ILE A 179 -15.24 -23.29 -17.29
C ILE A 179 -15.85 -23.21 -18.69
N ASN A 180 -16.82 -24.08 -18.99
CA ASN A 180 -17.52 -24.10 -20.28
C ASN A 180 -18.99 -23.76 -20.11
N VAL A 181 -19.65 -23.50 -21.24
CA VAL A 181 -21.10 -23.33 -21.28
C VAL A 181 -21.78 -24.62 -20.83
N GLY A 182 -22.72 -24.49 -19.90
CA GLY A 182 -23.42 -25.58 -19.22
C GLY A 182 -22.75 -26.06 -17.94
N ASP A 183 -21.54 -25.60 -17.65
CA ASP A 183 -20.85 -25.92 -16.40
C ASP A 183 -21.32 -25.01 -15.25
N SER A 184 -21.25 -25.56 -14.05
CA SER A 184 -21.36 -24.84 -12.78
C SER A 184 -20.20 -25.27 -11.90
N VAL A 185 -19.52 -24.30 -11.30
CA VAL A 185 -18.36 -24.53 -10.43
C VAL A 185 -18.65 -23.94 -9.06
N GLU A 186 -18.37 -24.73 -8.03
CA GLU A 186 -18.39 -24.27 -6.64
C GLU A 186 -16.98 -23.85 -6.23
N GLY A 187 -16.88 -22.77 -5.49
CA GLY A 187 -15.63 -22.25 -4.96
C GLY A 187 -15.82 -21.58 -3.61
N GLU A 188 -14.70 -21.20 -3.00
CA GLU A 188 -14.67 -20.41 -1.77
C GLU A 188 -13.94 -19.10 -2.08
N LEU A 189 -14.62 -17.99 -1.83
CA LEU A 189 -14.02 -16.67 -1.90
C LEU A 189 -13.40 -16.33 -0.55
N VAL A 190 -12.18 -15.79 -0.58
CA VAL A 190 -11.47 -15.31 0.60
C VAL A 190 -11.27 -13.81 0.47
N ALA A 191 -11.50 -13.06 1.55
CA ALA A 191 -11.34 -11.62 1.56
C ALA A 191 -9.89 -11.25 1.21
N GLY A 192 -9.74 -10.29 0.31
CA GLY A 192 -8.46 -9.88 -0.24
C GLY A 192 -7.91 -10.84 -1.30
N GLU A 193 -8.71 -11.76 -1.84
CA GLU A 193 -8.33 -12.62 -2.97
C GLU A 193 -9.39 -12.56 -4.07
N ARG A 194 -8.98 -12.89 -5.30
CA ARG A 194 -9.87 -13.07 -6.46
C ARG A 194 -9.63 -14.41 -7.11
N VAL A 195 -10.60 -14.90 -7.85
CA VAL A 195 -10.48 -16.17 -8.60
C VAL A 195 -10.70 -15.91 -10.08
N HIS A 196 -9.80 -16.39 -10.93
CA HIS A 196 -9.91 -16.27 -12.39
C HIS A 196 -10.23 -17.63 -12.99
N TYR A 197 -11.32 -17.69 -13.76
CA TYR A 197 -11.68 -18.83 -14.58
C TYR A 197 -11.45 -18.51 -16.06
N THR A 198 -10.89 -19.46 -16.79
CA THR A 198 -10.71 -19.32 -18.24
C THR A 198 -11.92 -19.89 -18.97
N TRP A 199 -12.51 -19.09 -19.86
CA TRP A 199 -13.63 -19.52 -20.70
C TRP A 199 -13.27 -19.38 -22.18
N SER A 200 -13.21 -20.53 -22.86
CA SER A 200 -13.09 -20.63 -24.31
C SER A 200 -14.46 -20.56 -24.97
N VAL A 201 -14.80 -19.42 -25.57
CA VAL A 201 -16.11 -19.20 -26.18
C VAL A 201 -16.26 -20.06 -27.44
N PRO A 202 -17.41 -20.75 -27.65
CA PRO A 202 -17.68 -21.52 -28.87
C PRO A 202 -17.46 -20.70 -30.15
N ALA A 203 -17.06 -21.35 -31.24
CA ALA A 203 -16.66 -20.66 -32.48
C ALA A 203 -17.79 -19.84 -33.13
N GLU A 204 -19.03 -20.24 -32.90
CA GLU A 204 -20.25 -19.58 -33.35
C GLU A 204 -20.62 -18.35 -32.51
N GLY A 205 -20.09 -18.22 -31.30
CA GLY A 205 -20.54 -17.25 -30.31
C GLY A 205 -21.94 -17.57 -29.79
N GLY A 206 -22.56 -16.64 -29.09
CA GLY A 206 -23.90 -16.87 -28.56
C GLY A 206 -24.37 -15.78 -27.63
N VAL A 207 -25.51 -16.06 -26.99
CA VAL A 207 -26.07 -15.25 -25.91
C VAL A 207 -26.00 -16.08 -24.64
N PHE A 208 -25.36 -15.56 -23.60
CA PHE A 208 -25.07 -16.31 -22.40
C PHE A 208 -25.53 -15.58 -21.15
N ASP A 209 -25.98 -16.36 -20.17
CA ASP A 209 -26.22 -15.91 -18.80
C ASP A 209 -25.07 -16.40 -17.94
N ILE A 210 -24.38 -15.48 -17.28
CA ILE A 210 -23.26 -15.77 -16.37
C ILE A 210 -23.68 -15.31 -14.99
N VAL A 211 -23.79 -16.24 -14.05
CA VAL A 211 -24.34 -15.99 -12.72
C VAL A 211 -23.33 -16.38 -11.67
N LEU A 212 -23.05 -15.46 -10.76
CA LEU A 212 -22.19 -15.65 -9.60
C LEU A 212 -23.02 -15.43 -8.33
N SER A 213 -23.35 -16.52 -7.65
CA SER A 213 -24.30 -16.49 -6.53
C SER A 213 -23.85 -17.33 -5.36
N ASP A 214 -24.48 -17.13 -4.21
CA ASP A 214 -24.37 -18.01 -3.05
C ASP A 214 -25.75 -18.54 -2.63
N GLU A 215 -25.80 -19.64 -1.87
CA GLU A 215 -27.08 -20.24 -1.47
C GLU A 215 -27.94 -19.31 -0.60
N SER A 216 -27.33 -18.39 0.15
CA SER A 216 -28.03 -17.49 1.07
C SER A 216 -28.42 -16.15 0.45
N GLY A 217 -27.85 -15.81 -0.72
CA GLY A 217 -28.01 -14.50 -1.37
C GLY A 217 -27.48 -13.34 -0.53
N GLN A 218 -26.57 -13.62 0.41
CA GLN A 218 -25.99 -12.63 1.32
C GLN A 218 -24.54 -12.27 0.95
N LEU A 219 -23.90 -13.07 0.09
CA LEU A 219 -22.55 -12.77 -0.36
C LEU A 219 -22.61 -11.65 -1.40
N ASP A 220 -21.94 -10.54 -1.10
CA ASP A 220 -21.82 -9.40 -2.01
C ASP A 220 -20.72 -9.67 -3.04
N THR A 221 -21.13 -10.18 -4.20
CA THR A 221 -20.21 -10.67 -5.22
C THR A 221 -19.91 -9.60 -6.26
N VAL A 222 -18.81 -9.76 -6.99
CA VAL A 222 -18.49 -8.96 -8.17
C VAL A 222 -18.04 -9.91 -9.27
N LEU A 223 -18.68 -9.78 -10.42
CA LEU A 223 -18.40 -10.54 -11.62
C LEU A 223 -17.80 -9.62 -12.69
N ASN A 224 -16.54 -9.90 -13.06
CA ASN A 224 -15.85 -9.18 -14.12
C ASN A 224 -15.48 -10.14 -15.27
N ILE A 225 -15.56 -9.66 -16.50
CA ILE A 225 -15.09 -10.40 -17.68
C ILE A 225 -14.02 -9.58 -18.39
N TYR A 226 -12.88 -10.21 -18.65
CA TYR A 226 -11.75 -9.63 -19.38
C TYR A 226 -11.49 -10.41 -20.67
N PHE A 227 -10.85 -9.75 -21.62
CA PHE A 227 -10.19 -10.47 -22.72
C PHE A 227 -8.91 -11.11 -22.19
N ALA A 228 -8.64 -12.37 -22.54
CA ALA A 228 -7.47 -13.08 -22.00
C ALA A 228 -6.12 -12.45 -22.40
N ASP A 229 -6.09 -11.62 -23.45
CA ASP A 229 -4.91 -10.87 -23.89
C ASP A 229 -4.79 -9.46 -23.30
N ASP A 230 -5.81 -8.98 -22.56
CA ASP A 230 -5.80 -7.67 -21.89
C ASP A 230 -6.61 -7.70 -20.57
N LEU A 231 -5.89 -7.80 -19.45
CA LEU A 231 -6.45 -7.77 -18.10
C LEU A 231 -6.41 -6.36 -17.47
N SER A 232 -6.10 -5.31 -18.24
CA SER A 232 -5.95 -3.95 -17.69
C SER A 232 -7.27 -3.31 -17.26
N ALA A 233 -8.38 -3.72 -17.89
CA ALA A 233 -9.74 -3.29 -17.52
C ALA A 233 -10.78 -4.34 -17.95
N PRO A 234 -11.86 -4.55 -17.17
CA PRO A 234 -12.90 -5.49 -17.55
C PRO A 234 -13.66 -4.98 -18.78
N ALA A 235 -13.97 -5.89 -19.70
CA ALA A 235 -14.84 -5.65 -20.84
C ALA A 235 -16.30 -5.43 -20.39
N VAL A 236 -16.72 -6.17 -19.37
CA VAL A 236 -18.01 -6.02 -18.71
C VAL A 236 -17.88 -6.40 -17.22
N SER A 237 -18.68 -5.73 -16.38
CA SER A 237 -18.67 -5.88 -14.93
C SER A 237 -20.09 -5.75 -14.39
N ASN A 238 -20.39 -6.52 -13.35
CA ASN A 238 -21.61 -6.40 -12.56
C ASN A 238 -21.30 -6.79 -11.11
N ASP A 239 -21.78 -6.00 -10.15
CA ASP A 239 -21.71 -6.27 -8.72
C ASP A 239 -23.07 -6.73 -8.18
N ASP A 240 -24.17 -6.09 -8.59
CA ASP A 240 -25.53 -6.53 -8.23
C ASP A 240 -26.34 -7.00 -9.46
N ALA A 241 -26.87 -8.22 -9.44
CA ALA A 241 -27.73 -8.75 -10.51
C ALA A 241 -29.03 -7.95 -10.66
N ASP A 242 -29.57 -7.43 -9.54
CA ASP A 242 -30.66 -6.48 -9.50
C ASP A 242 -30.67 -5.66 -8.19
N ASP A 243 -31.55 -4.67 -8.06
CA ASP A 243 -31.67 -3.78 -6.89
C ASP A 243 -32.00 -4.50 -5.55
N THR A 244 -32.18 -5.82 -5.55
CA THR A 244 -32.64 -6.61 -4.41
C THR A 244 -31.70 -7.76 -4.01
N THR A 245 -30.67 -8.05 -4.81
CA THR A 245 -29.71 -9.12 -4.56
C THR A 245 -28.29 -8.58 -4.52
N LEU A 246 -27.48 -9.09 -3.59
CA LEU A 246 -26.05 -8.80 -3.50
C LEU A 246 -25.20 -9.70 -4.42
N ASN A 247 -25.81 -10.69 -5.06
CA ASN A 247 -25.13 -11.55 -6.01
C ASN A 247 -25.10 -10.89 -7.39
N SER A 248 -24.03 -11.12 -8.16
CA SER A 248 -23.86 -10.57 -9.50
C SER A 248 -24.35 -11.51 -10.61
N ALA A 249 -24.83 -10.92 -11.70
CA ALA A 249 -25.14 -11.65 -12.93
C ALA A 249 -24.97 -10.77 -14.18
N LEU A 250 -24.50 -11.40 -15.27
CA LEU A 250 -24.48 -10.83 -16.60
C LEU A 250 -25.43 -11.66 -17.47
N LEU A 251 -26.64 -11.13 -17.66
CA LEU A 251 -27.72 -11.82 -18.37
C LEU A 251 -27.81 -11.36 -19.83
N GLU A 252 -28.24 -12.26 -20.70
CA GLU A 252 -28.41 -12.04 -22.14
C GLU A 252 -27.14 -11.45 -22.81
N LEU A 253 -25.95 -11.85 -22.36
CA LEU A 253 -24.69 -11.31 -22.84
C LEU A 253 -24.35 -11.86 -24.23
N GLU A 254 -24.40 -11.00 -25.25
CA GLU A 254 -23.94 -11.34 -26.60
C GLU A 254 -22.41 -11.41 -26.66
N VAL A 255 -21.86 -12.61 -26.87
CA VAL A 255 -20.41 -12.84 -26.95
C VAL A 255 -20.02 -13.36 -28.33
N PRO A 256 -19.10 -12.67 -29.05
CA PRO A 256 -18.55 -13.17 -30.31
C PRO A 256 -17.82 -14.50 -30.13
N GLY A 257 -17.91 -15.36 -31.15
CA GLY A 257 -17.32 -16.69 -31.08
C GLY A 257 -15.79 -16.72 -31.18
N GLY A 258 -15.20 -17.76 -30.59
CA GLY A 258 -13.76 -18.04 -30.66
C GLY A 258 -12.88 -17.08 -29.84
N LEU A 259 -13.46 -16.40 -28.86
CA LEU A 259 -12.73 -15.59 -27.88
C LEU A 259 -12.24 -16.46 -26.73
N GLU A 260 -11.09 -16.09 -26.16
CA GLU A 260 -10.64 -16.55 -24.86
C GLU A 260 -10.91 -15.43 -23.86
N LEU A 261 -11.75 -15.71 -22.87
CA LEU A 261 -12.17 -14.74 -21.85
C LEU A 261 -11.72 -15.21 -20.47
N ILE A 262 -11.47 -14.25 -19.58
CA ILE A 262 -11.26 -14.51 -18.16
C ILE A 262 -12.48 -14.02 -17.40
N ILE A 263 -13.09 -14.92 -16.63
CA ILE A 263 -14.16 -14.60 -15.69
C ILE A 263 -13.52 -14.47 -14.31
N GLU A 264 -13.51 -13.26 -13.78
CA GLU A 264 -13.03 -12.97 -12.44
C GLU A 264 -14.21 -12.96 -11.46
N VAL A 265 -14.07 -13.76 -10.43
CA VAL A 265 -14.93 -13.83 -9.25
C VAL A 265 -14.23 -13.06 -8.13
N ALA A 266 -14.91 -12.06 -7.60
CA ALA A 266 -14.43 -11.27 -6.48
C ALA A 266 -15.57 -10.98 -5.49
N GLY A 267 -15.21 -10.46 -4.32
CA GLY A 267 -16.15 -9.89 -3.36
C GLY A 267 -16.21 -8.38 -3.52
N TYR A 268 -17.32 -7.76 -3.13
CA TYR A 268 -17.41 -6.31 -3.16
C TYR A 268 -16.32 -5.66 -2.31
N GLY A 269 -15.57 -4.74 -2.91
CA GLY A 269 -14.40 -4.11 -2.29
C GLY A 269 -13.30 -5.07 -1.86
N ASP A 270 -13.29 -6.31 -2.39
CA ASP A 270 -12.39 -7.39 -2.00
C ASP A 270 -12.47 -7.74 -0.51
N ALA A 271 -13.61 -7.47 0.13
CA ALA A 271 -13.79 -7.62 1.59
C ALA A 271 -14.59 -8.86 2.00
N GLU A 272 -15.22 -9.53 1.04
CA GLU A 272 -16.15 -10.63 1.31
C GLU A 272 -15.47 -12.00 1.39
N SER A 273 -16.09 -12.92 2.12
CA SER A 273 -15.65 -14.31 2.19
C SER A 273 -16.84 -15.25 2.29
N GLY A 274 -16.79 -16.36 1.56
CA GLY A 274 -17.83 -17.38 1.60
C GLY A 274 -17.85 -18.26 0.36
N ALA A 275 -18.66 -19.32 0.45
CA ALA A 275 -18.91 -20.22 -0.66
C ALA A 275 -19.67 -19.49 -1.78
N TYR A 276 -19.30 -19.76 -3.02
CA TYR A 276 -20.00 -19.27 -4.21
C TYR A 276 -20.18 -20.38 -5.23
N THR A 277 -21.13 -20.15 -6.13
CA THR A 277 -21.36 -20.93 -7.33
C THR A 277 -21.31 -19.99 -8.54
N LEU A 278 -20.41 -20.28 -9.48
CA LEU A 278 -20.33 -19.62 -10.78
C LEU A 278 -20.89 -20.55 -11.85
N SER A 279 -21.78 -20.04 -12.69
CA SER A 279 -22.33 -20.80 -13.82
C SER A 279 -22.36 -19.99 -15.11
N ILE A 280 -22.26 -20.69 -16.24
CA ILE A 280 -22.41 -20.14 -17.59
C ILE A 280 -23.45 -20.97 -18.31
N THR A 281 -24.54 -20.36 -18.75
CA THR A 281 -25.60 -21.03 -19.51
C THR A 281 -25.92 -20.29 -20.80
N GLU A 282 -26.34 -21.01 -21.84
CA GLU A 282 -26.87 -20.38 -23.05
C GLU A 282 -28.28 -19.83 -22.76
N THR A 283 -28.51 -18.54 -23.02
CA THR A 283 -29.77 -17.88 -22.74
C THR A 283 -30.91 -18.55 -23.52
N GLY A 284 -31.92 -19.04 -22.81
CA GLY A 284 -33.10 -19.67 -23.41
C GLY A 284 -32.98 -21.19 -23.69
N ALA A 285 -31.91 -21.84 -23.23
CA ALA A 285 -31.87 -23.30 -23.13
C ALA A 285 -32.80 -23.77 -22.00
N ALA A 286 -34.08 -24.04 -22.33
CA ALA A 286 -34.99 -24.70 -21.40
C ALA A 286 -34.42 -26.05 -20.95
N GLU A 287 -34.49 -26.35 -19.65
CA GLU A 287 -34.26 -27.68 -19.09
C GLU A 287 -35.13 -28.70 -19.86
N ASP A 288 -34.51 -29.55 -20.68
CA ASP A 288 -35.14 -30.75 -21.23
C ASP A 288 -35.21 -31.79 -20.09
N ASP A 289 -36.12 -31.55 -19.15
CA ASP A 289 -36.42 -32.47 -18.08
C ASP A 289 -37.25 -33.63 -18.67
N GLY A 290 -36.51 -34.62 -19.19
CA GLY A 290 -37.04 -35.80 -19.86
C GLY A 290 -38.01 -36.58 -18.98
N ALA A 291 -39.24 -36.70 -19.48
CA ALA A 291 -40.35 -37.48 -18.91
C ALA A 291 -40.12 -39.01 -18.94
#